data_AF-A0A494W1T7-F1
#
_entry.id   AF-A0A494W1T7-F1
#
_cell.length_a   1.000
_cell.length_b   1.000
_cell.length_c   1.000
_cell.angle_alpha   90.00
_cell.angle_beta   90.00
_cell.angle_gamma   90.00
#
_symmetry.space_group_name_H-M   'P 1'
#
loop_
_entity.id
_entity.type
_entity.pdbx_description
1 polymer ?
#
loop_
_entity_poly.entity_id
_entity_poly.type
_entity_poly.pdbx_seq_one_letter_code
_entity_poly.pdbx_strand_id
1 'polypeptide(L)'
;MSIKTILNKPTPNMNIFQKILGTVFPPYKFSVLRKERSKLFAAIISALPNQFSEIKIQTLSGRLYTLDDWKLFPDFKFVSMGYGGDVVFQYQKRGQNFKISGLQIFSKRNDRFEDVEILIQDNLVSGLKITCSEYQLNEFDLGKIKPDHVFKTSFEFPPGDIDLFYEKLDGDIKQMLNSNNLAEIDFNNRIYYSFYDLEDGNYLAVDKNLNVYSLVHDAKPMAKKLKNTFTEILSDLQSNKFDVERHLIERYNSGK
;
A
#
# COMPACT_ATOMS: atom_id res chain seq x y z
N MET A 1 1.64 -8.56 27.04
CA MET A 1 3.07 -8.82 26.72
C MET A 1 3.65 -7.53 26.17
N SER A 2 4.63 -6.93 26.86
CA SER A 2 5.08 -5.55 26.61
C SER A 2 6.03 -5.45 25.42
N ILE A 3 5.77 -4.50 24.52
CA ILE A 3 6.51 -4.20 23.27
C ILE A 3 7.98 -3.76 23.52
N LYS A 4 8.38 -3.57 24.78
CA LYS A 4 9.72 -3.07 25.15
C LYS A 4 10.89 -4.05 24.93
N THR A 5 10.67 -5.31 24.57
CA THR A 5 11.76 -6.32 24.60
C THR A 5 12.44 -6.58 23.24
N ILE A 6 11.97 -6.00 22.13
CA ILE A 6 12.54 -6.31 20.79
C ILE A 6 13.66 -5.33 20.36
N LEU A 7 13.84 -4.18 21.04
CA LEU A 7 14.73 -3.11 20.56
C LEU A 7 16.17 -3.08 21.12
N ASN A 8 16.58 -4.01 22.00
CA ASN A 8 17.87 -3.93 22.70
C ASN A 8 18.90 -5.04 22.40
N LYS A 9 18.85 -5.66 21.20
CA LYS A 9 20.02 -6.43 20.74
C LYS A 9 20.95 -5.53 19.91
N PRO A 10 22.19 -5.26 20.35
CA PRO A 10 23.15 -4.56 19.51
C PRO A 10 23.41 -5.41 18.27
N THR A 11 22.87 -4.98 17.13
CA THR A 11 23.25 -5.53 15.83
C THR A 11 24.71 -5.17 15.58
N PRO A 12 25.57 -6.14 15.21
CA PRO A 12 26.97 -5.89 14.96
C PRO A 12 27.10 -4.81 13.88
N ASN A 13 27.91 -3.79 14.16
CA ASN A 13 28.33 -2.82 13.15
C ASN A 13 28.84 -3.59 11.93
N MET A 14 28.28 -3.29 10.74
CA MET A 14 28.67 -3.95 9.50
C MET A 14 30.18 -3.80 9.29
N ASN A 15 30.88 -4.93 9.23
CA ASN A 15 32.30 -4.97 8.94
C ASN A 15 32.53 -4.47 7.50
N ILE A 16 33.58 -3.66 7.30
CA ILE A 16 34.05 -3.08 6.04
C ILE A 16 34.05 -4.11 4.90
N PHE A 17 34.32 -5.38 5.20
CA PHE A 17 34.23 -6.51 4.28
C PHE A 17 32.87 -6.71 3.60
N GLN A 18 31.75 -6.48 4.28
CA GLN A 18 30.41 -6.63 3.69
C GLN A 18 30.10 -5.50 2.69
N LYS A 19 30.64 -4.30 2.91
CA LYS A 19 30.54 -3.19 1.95
C LYS A 19 31.35 -3.49 0.69
N ILE A 20 32.55 -4.07 0.85
CA ILE A 20 33.44 -4.47 -0.26
C ILE A 20 32.80 -5.59 -1.10
N LEU A 21 32.21 -6.61 -0.47
CA LEU A 21 31.49 -7.68 -1.17
C LEU A 21 30.27 -7.18 -1.96
N GLY A 22 29.57 -6.17 -1.45
CA GLY A 22 28.46 -5.51 -2.15
C GLY A 22 28.89 -4.77 -3.43
N THR A 23 30.14 -4.33 -3.54
CA THR A 23 30.67 -3.75 -4.79
C THR A 23 30.96 -4.81 -5.86
N VAL A 24 31.16 -6.07 -5.47
CA VAL A 24 31.54 -7.17 -6.38
C VAL A 24 30.35 -8.06 -6.75
N PHE A 25 29.31 -8.14 -5.91
CA PHE A 25 28.10 -8.94 -6.14
C PHE A 25 26.80 -8.12 -6.01
N PRO A 26 26.16 -7.74 -7.14
CA PRO A 26 24.97 -6.89 -7.12
C PRO A 26 23.81 -7.38 -6.24
N PRO A 27 23.44 -8.67 -6.20
CA PRO A 27 22.35 -9.16 -5.33
C PRO A 27 22.61 -8.93 -3.83
N TYR A 28 23.88 -8.98 -3.41
CA TYR A 28 24.27 -8.74 -2.02
C TYR A 28 24.15 -7.25 -1.67
N LYS A 29 24.52 -6.35 -2.59
CA LYS A 29 24.34 -4.90 -2.45
C LYS A 29 22.88 -4.52 -2.21
N PHE A 30 21.96 -5.09 -2.98
CA PHE A 30 20.53 -4.79 -2.85
C PHE A 30 19.94 -5.26 -1.53
N SER A 31 20.35 -6.44 -1.02
CA SER A 31 19.84 -6.94 0.26
C SER A 31 20.32 -6.09 1.45
N VAL A 32 21.58 -5.65 1.42
CA VAL A 32 22.15 -4.75 2.43
C VAL A 32 21.47 -3.38 2.40
N LEU A 33 21.38 -2.75 1.22
CA LEU A 33 20.72 -1.45 1.06
C LEU A 33 19.25 -1.49 1.51
N ARG A 34 18.52 -2.56 1.17
CA ARG A 34 17.15 -2.74 1.64
C ARG A 34 17.10 -2.81 3.17
N LYS A 35 17.96 -3.59 3.81
CA LYS A 35 18.01 -3.70 5.28
C LYS A 35 18.32 -2.36 5.96
N GLU A 36 19.27 -1.60 5.42
CA GLU A 36 19.62 -0.27 5.93
C GLU A 36 18.45 0.71 5.77
N ARG A 37 17.83 0.77 4.58
CA ARG A 37 16.65 1.61 4.31
C ARG A 37 15.45 1.21 5.17
N SER A 38 15.19 -0.09 5.35
CA SER A 38 14.13 -0.58 6.24
C SER A 38 14.37 -0.14 7.68
N LYS A 39 15.62 -0.14 8.15
CA LYS A 39 15.96 0.31 9.52
C LYS A 39 15.73 1.81 9.69
N LEU A 40 16.16 2.63 8.73
CA LEU A 40 15.90 4.07 8.73
C LEU A 40 14.40 4.36 8.71
N PHE A 41 13.67 3.74 7.77
CA PHE A 41 12.24 3.91 7.61
C PHE A 41 11.47 3.49 8.86
N ALA A 42 11.76 2.32 9.43
CA ALA A 42 11.13 1.84 10.66
C ALA A 42 11.39 2.79 11.85
N ALA A 43 12.58 3.38 11.97
CA ALA A 43 12.89 4.35 13.02
C ALA A 43 12.06 5.63 12.89
N ILE A 44 11.94 6.16 11.67
CA ILE A 44 11.09 7.33 11.35
C ILE A 44 9.64 7.05 11.70
N ILE A 45 9.09 5.92 11.23
CA ILE A 45 7.71 5.54 11.51
C ILE A 45 7.48 5.31 13.01
N SER A 46 8.42 4.65 13.69
CA SER A 46 8.34 4.40 15.14
C SER A 46 8.37 5.69 15.97
N ALA A 47 8.96 6.77 15.45
CA ALA A 47 9.02 8.06 16.13
C ALA A 47 7.72 8.89 16.00
N LEU A 48 6.80 8.52 15.10
CA LEU A 48 5.52 9.23 14.97
C LEU A 48 4.74 9.26 16.30
N PRO A 49 4.04 10.35 16.64
CA PRO A 49 3.24 10.43 17.86
C PRO A 49 2.00 9.52 17.81
N ASN A 50 1.40 9.29 18.97
CA ASN A 50 0.30 8.33 19.15
C ASN A 50 -0.95 8.63 18.31
N GLN A 51 -1.17 9.87 17.90
CA GLN A 51 -2.28 10.24 16.99
C GLN A 51 -2.17 9.58 15.60
N PHE A 52 -0.97 9.09 15.24
CA PHE A 52 -0.73 8.32 14.01
C PHE A 52 -0.48 6.84 14.30
N SER A 53 -0.97 6.32 15.43
CA SER A 53 -0.76 4.91 15.84
C SER A 53 -1.18 3.91 14.77
N GLU A 54 -2.29 4.17 14.07
CA GLU A 54 -2.76 3.34 12.96
C GLU A 54 -1.71 3.23 11.84
N ILE A 55 -1.18 4.38 11.39
CA ILE A 55 -0.10 4.46 10.40
C ILE A 55 1.15 3.72 10.89
N LYS A 56 1.49 3.81 12.18
CA LYS A 56 2.63 3.10 12.76
C LYS A 56 2.43 1.59 12.70
N ILE A 57 1.28 1.11 13.16
CA ILE A 57 0.98 -0.33 13.27
C ILE A 57 1.00 -0.96 11.88
N GLN A 58 0.26 -0.40 10.91
CA GLN A 58 0.18 -0.96 9.57
C GLN A 58 1.55 -0.95 8.86
N THR A 59 2.34 0.12 9.05
CA THR A 59 3.59 0.28 8.30
C THR A 59 4.67 -0.63 8.87
N LEU A 60 4.67 -0.84 10.19
CA LEU A 60 5.63 -1.73 10.86
C LEU A 60 5.25 -3.22 10.77
N SER A 61 3.99 -3.55 10.46
CA SER A 61 3.58 -4.93 10.12
C SER A 61 3.95 -5.31 8.69
N GLY A 62 4.11 -4.33 7.80
CA GLY A 62 4.53 -4.53 6.42
C GLY A 62 6.04 -4.70 6.24
N ARG A 63 6.43 -4.94 4.99
CA ARG A 63 7.82 -5.07 4.54
C ARG A 63 8.15 -4.02 3.49
N LEU A 64 9.11 -3.15 3.79
CA LEU A 64 9.66 -2.23 2.79
C LEU A 64 10.43 -3.01 1.71
N TYR A 65 10.03 -2.82 0.45
CA TYR A 65 10.75 -3.35 -0.70
C TYR A 65 11.79 -2.37 -1.23
N THR A 66 11.40 -1.11 -1.44
CA THR A 66 12.29 -0.08 -1.97
C THR A 66 11.80 1.35 -1.68
N LEU A 67 12.73 2.29 -1.89
CA LEU A 67 12.53 3.73 -1.93
C LEU A 67 13.07 4.20 -3.29
N ASP A 68 12.18 4.58 -4.19
CA ASP A 68 12.51 4.90 -5.59
C ASP A 68 12.22 6.36 -5.91
N ASP A 69 12.86 6.90 -6.94
CA ASP A 69 12.54 8.23 -7.45
C ASP A 69 11.11 8.29 -7.95
N TRP A 70 10.33 9.22 -7.42
CA TRP A 70 8.93 9.36 -7.80
C TRP A 70 8.74 10.44 -8.85
N LYS A 71 8.43 10.04 -10.08
CA LYS A 71 8.18 11.01 -11.18
C LYS A 71 7.05 11.99 -10.87
N LEU A 72 6.01 11.53 -10.17
CA LEU A 72 4.83 12.34 -9.89
C LEU A 72 5.08 13.38 -8.80
N PHE A 73 5.90 13.04 -7.81
CA PHE A 73 6.30 13.93 -6.72
C PHE A 73 7.83 13.88 -6.57
N PRO A 74 8.60 14.60 -7.41
CA PRO A 74 10.07 14.45 -7.49
C PRO A 74 10.83 14.71 -6.18
N ASP A 75 10.25 15.49 -5.27
CA ASP A 75 10.83 15.77 -3.95
C ASP A 75 10.69 14.59 -2.97
N PHE A 76 9.89 13.58 -3.31
CA PHE A 76 9.61 12.41 -2.49
C PHE A 76 10.21 11.15 -3.12
N LYS A 77 10.64 10.23 -2.26
CA LYS A 77 10.83 8.83 -2.67
C LYS A 77 9.50 8.12 -2.58
N PHE A 78 9.14 7.38 -3.63
CA PHE A 78 8.02 6.47 -3.62
C PHE A 78 8.35 5.30 -2.68
N VAL A 79 7.43 5.02 -1.75
CA VAL A 79 7.57 3.98 -0.74
C VAL A 79 6.85 2.73 -1.25
N SER A 80 7.61 1.73 -1.69
CA SER A 80 7.05 0.44 -2.09
C SER A 80 7.05 -0.52 -0.90
N MET A 81 5.85 -0.89 -0.45
CA MET A 81 5.61 -1.76 0.70
C MET A 81 4.88 -3.02 0.27
N GLY A 82 5.24 -4.14 0.88
CA GLY A 82 4.43 -5.36 0.89
C GLY A 82 3.69 -5.46 2.21
N TYR A 83 2.38 -5.69 2.15
CA TYR A 83 1.53 -5.91 3.29
C TYR A 83 0.97 -7.33 3.25
N GLY A 84 0.61 -7.89 4.40
CA GLY A 84 -0.32 -9.02 4.42
C GLY A 84 -1.65 -8.57 3.80
N GLY A 85 -2.36 -9.46 3.09
CA GLY A 85 -3.62 -9.11 2.45
C GLY A 85 -4.64 -8.55 3.44
N ASP A 86 -4.71 -9.15 4.63
CA ASP A 86 -5.50 -8.70 5.78
C ASP A 86 -5.21 -7.26 6.19
N VAL A 87 -3.94 -6.85 6.19
CA VAL A 87 -3.53 -5.48 6.55
C VAL A 87 -4.02 -4.47 5.52
N VAL A 88 -3.93 -4.77 4.22
CA VAL A 88 -4.42 -3.85 3.17
C VAL A 88 -5.93 -3.65 3.32
N PHE A 89 -6.70 -4.73 3.42
CA PHE A 89 -8.15 -4.65 3.59
C PHE A 89 -8.57 -3.95 4.87
N GLN A 90 -7.82 -4.13 5.96
CA GLN A 90 -8.16 -3.53 7.25
C GLN A 90 -7.91 -2.02 7.28
N TYR A 91 -6.83 -1.55 6.66
CA TYR A 91 -6.38 -0.17 6.86
C TYR A 91 -6.51 0.74 5.63
N GLN A 92 -6.65 0.20 4.42
CA GLN A 92 -6.88 1.02 3.24
C GLN A 92 -8.24 1.72 3.36
N LYS A 93 -8.23 3.05 3.25
CA LYS A 93 -9.44 3.88 3.29
C LYS A 93 -9.36 4.87 2.15
N ARG A 94 -10.06 4.57 1.05
CA ARG A 94 -9.97 5.36 -0.18
C ARG A 94 -10.30 6.83 0.07
N GLY A 95 -9.52 7.72 -0.53
CA GLY A 95 -9.67 9.17 -0.42
C GLY A 95 -9.15 9.75 0.90
N GLN A 96 -8.68 8.93 1.84
CA GLN A 96 -8.01 9.44 3.05
C GLN A 96 -6.55 9.77 2.75
N ASN A 97 -6.37 10.88 2.05
CA ASN A 97 -5.07 11.37 1.61
C ASN A 97 -4.60 12.52 2.50
N PHE A 98 -3.33 12.46 2.92
CA PHE A 98 -2.75 13.53 3.72
C PHE A 98 -1.22 13.47 3.76
N LYS A 99 -0.62 14.56 4.23
CA LYS A 99 0.80 14.64 4.52
C LYS A 99 1.03 14.80 6.01
N ILE A 100 1.99 14.04 6.53
CA ILE A 100 2.53 14.19 7.88
C ILE A 100 3.84 14.98 7.76
N SER A 101 3.94 16.10 8.48
CA SER A 101 5.10 17.00 8.51
C SER A 101 5.49 17.35 9.94
N GLY A 102 6.64 18.00 10.13
CA GLY A 102 7.11 18.49 11.44
C GLY A 102 7.90 17.46 12.27
N LEU A 103 8.15 16.27 11.72
CA LEU A 103 9.11 15.31 12.27
C LEU A 103 10.52 15.72 11.81
N GLN A 104 11.52 15.62 12.67
CA GLN A 104 12.90 15.93 12.30
C GLN A 104 13.87 14.83 12.71
N ILE A 105 14.91 14.60 11.90
CA ILE A 105 15.98 13.63 12.18
C ILE A 105 17.35 14.29 12.08
N PHE A 106 18.24 14.00 13.03
CA PHE A 106 19.59 14.57 13.01
C PHE A 106 20.45 13.93 11.90
N SER A 107 20.85 14.74 10.93
CA SER A 107 21.83 14.40 9.90
C SER A 107 23.23 14.65 10.45
N LYS A 108 24.00 13.58 10.60
CA LYS A 108 25.43 13.63 10.95
C LYS A 108 26.27 14.19 9.80
N ARG A 109 25.77 14.11 8.56
CA ARG A 109 26.43 14.65 7.37
C ARG A 109 26.38 16.18 7.35
N ASN A 110 25.21 16.73 7.67
CA ASN A 110 24.95 18.18 7.59
C ASN A 110 25.04 18.86 8.97
N ASP A 111 25.32 18.09 10.03
CA ASP A 111 25.38 18.51 11.43
C ASP A 111 24.17 19.33 11.90
N ARG A 112 22.98 18.91 11.46
CA ARG A 112 21.71 19.60 11.77
C ARG A 112 20.53 18.65 11.70
N PHE A 113 19.41 19.11 12.22
CA PHE A 113 18.12 18.43 12.02
C PHE A 113 17.60 18.68 10.61
N GLU A 114 17.23 17.62 9.92
CA GLU A 114 16.56 17.65 8.63
C GLU A 114 15.08 17.31 8.81
N ASP A 115 14.23 18.01 8.08
CA ASP A 115 12.79 17.76 8.11
C ASP A 115 12.45 16.43 7.42
N VAL A 116 11.47 15.74 7.99
CA VAL A 116 10.90 14.52 7.46
C VAL A 116 9.42 14.76 7.13
N GLU A 117 9.05 14.44 5.90
CA GLU A 117 7.65 14.48 5.44
C GLU A 117 7.25 13.08 4.94
N ILE A 118 6.04 12.66 5.28
CA ILE A 118 5.48 11.37 4.87
C ILE A 118 4.16 11.63 4.14
N LEU A 119 4.05 11.09 2.92
CA LEU A 119 2.81 11.11 2.17
C LEU A 119 2.01 9.85 2.46
N ILE A 120 0.71 10.06 2.72
CA ILE A 120 -0.28 9.03 2.99
C ILE A 120 -1.32 9.09 1.88
N GLN A 121 -1.47 7.99 1.13
CA GLN A 121 -2.48 7.82 0.09
C GLN A 121 -3.40 6.67 0.48
N ASP A 122 -4.71 6.89 0.42
CA ASP A 122 -5.74 5.94 0.87
C ASP A 122 -5.45 5.35 2.26
N ASN A 123 -4.99 6.21 3.16
CA ASN A 123 -4.54 5.87 4.52
C ASN A 123 -3.31 4.94 4.61
N LEU A 124 -2.60 4.67 3.51
CA LEU A 124 -1.34 3.91 3.46
C LEU A 124 -0.13 4.80 3.18
N VAL A 125 1.06 4.42 3.65
CA VAL A 125 2.28 5.21 3.38
C VAL A 125 2.70 5.04 1.93
N SER A 126 2.76 6.14 1.18
CA SER A 126 3.10 6.15 -0.25
C SER A 126 4.39 6.90 -0.57
N GLY A 127 4.81 7.84 0.28
CA GLY A 127 5.98 8.67 0.02
C GLY A 127 6.77 9.05 1.27
N LEU A 128 8.08 9.21 1.11
CA LEU A 128 8.99 9.68 2.15
C LEU A 128 9.94 10.74 1.60
N LYS A 129 10.00 11.88 2.28
CA LYS A 129 10.98 12.94 2.04
C LYS A 129 11.79 13.17 3.31
N ILE A 130 13.10 13.28 3.13
CA ILE A 130 14.01 13.81 4.16
C ILE A 130 14.81 14.91 3.50
N THR A 131 14.76 16.12 4.04
CA THR A 131 15.49 17.26 3.46
C THR A 131 16.98 16.97 3.38
N CYS A 132 17.62 17.32 2.26
CA CYS A 132 19.06 17.17 2.04
C CYS A 132 19.59 15.76 2.40
N SER A 133 18.98 14.69 1.87
CA SER A 133 19.23 13.28 2.20
C SER A 133 19.47 12.41 0.97
N GLU A 134 20.40 11.45 1.06
CA GLU A 134 20.54 10.35 0.08
C GLU A 134 19.94 9.02 0.62
N TYR A 135 19.23 9.09 1.75
CA TYR A 135 18.53 7.98 2.41
C TYR A 135 19.46 6.83 2.83
N GLN A 136 20.75 7.11 3.03
CA GLN A 136 21.69 6.13 3.59
C GLN A 136 21.58 6.14 5.11
N LEU A 137 21.53 4.95 5.72
CA LEU A 137 21.37 4.81 7.16
C LEU A 137 22.48 5.51 7.96
N ASN A 138 23.70 5.51 7.43
CA ASN A 138 24.85 6.13 8.09
C ASN A 138 24.81 7.67 8.09
N GLU A 139 23.94 8.32 7.31
CA GLU A 139 23.74 9.77 7.35
C GLU A 139 23.11 10.23 8.66
N PHE A 140 22.34 9.37 9.33
CA PHE A 140 21.45 9.78 10.42
C PHE A 140 21.85 9.22 11.79
N ASP A 141 21.51 9.97 12.84
CA ASP A 141 21.47 9.48 14.20
C ASP A 141 20.02 9.09 14.57
N LEU A 142 19.73 7.79 14.56
CA LEU A 142 18.39 7.28 14.84
C LEU A 142 17.94 7.50 16.29
N GLY A 143 18.87 7.80 17.21
CA GLY A 143 18.56 8.18 18.59
C GLY A 143 18.11 9.64 18.72
N LYS A 144 18.24 10.44 17.65
CA LYS A 144 17.91 11.87 17.62
C LYS A 144 16.85 12.15 16.56
N ILE A 145 15.65 11.61 16.80
CA ILE A 145 14.44 11.94 16.05
C ILE A 145 13.52 12.75 16.97
N LYS A 146 13.06 13.91 16.50
CA LYS A 146 12.22 14.85 17.26
C LYS A 146 10.78 14.84 16.73
N PRO A 147 9.79 14.37 17.52
CA PRO A 147 8.39 14.35 17.14
C PRO A 147 7.58 15.54 17.69
N ASP A 148 8.25 16.58 18.20
CA ASP A 148 7.64 17.61 19.05
C ASP A 148 6.60 18.49 18.32
N HIS A 149 6.68 18.58 17.00
CA HIS A 149 5.82 19.45 16.19
C HIS A 149 5.16 18.71 15.02
N VAL A 150 4.88 17.41 15.17
CA VAL A 150 4.28 16.65 14.06
C VAL A 150 2.81 17.02 13.87
N PHE A 151 2.44 17.38 12.64
CA PHE A 151 1.07 17.74 12.27
C PHE A 151 0.65 17.07 10.95
N LYS A 152 -0.66 17.05 10.71
CA LYS A 152 -1.30 16.53 9.50
C LYS A 152 -1.81 17.70 8.65
N THR A 153 -1.59 17.65 7.34
CA THR A 153 -2.18 18.56 6.35
C THR A 153 -2.88 17.75 5.26
N SER A 154 -3.91 18.32 4.62
CA SER A 154 -4.48 17.68 3.42
C SER A 154 -3.41 17.60 2.34
N PHE A 155 -3.47 16.54 1.53
CA PHE A 155 -2.60 16.37 0.38
C PHE A 155 -3.38 15.68 -0.72
N GLU A 156 -3.47 16.32 -1.88
CA GLU A 156 -4.20 15.79 -3.02
C GLU A 156 -3.27 14.98 -3.91
N PHE A 157 -3.72 13.77 -4.25
CA PHE A 157 -3.13 12.98 -5.32
C PHE A 157 -3.93 13.22 -6.59
N PRO A 158 -3.30 13.21 -7.78
CA PRO A 158 -4.08 13.15 -9.01
C PRO A 158 -4.94 11.88 -9.00
N PRO A 159 -6.16 11.93 -9.56
CA PRO A 159 -7.04 10.78 -9.61
C PRO A 159 -6.39 9.65 -10.42
N GLY A 160 -6.41 8.44 -9.88
CA GLY A 160 -6.03 7.23 -10.60
C GLY A 160 -7.13 6.76 -11.55
N ASP A 161 -6.84 5.74 -12.36
CA ASP A 161 -7.81 5.18 -13.31
C ASP A 161 -9.08 4.67 -12.62
N ILE A 162 -8.94 4.08 -11.43
CA ILE A 162 -10.07 3.62 -10.63
C ILE A 162 -10.94 4.76 -10.08
N ASP A 163 -10.33 5.90 -9.74
CA ASP A 163 -11.05 7.09 -9.28
C ASP A 163 -11.83 7.70 -10.45
N LEU A 164 -11.19 7.79 -11.63
CA LEU A 164 -11.82 8.24 -12.86
C LEU A 164 -12.95 7.31 -13.32
N PHE A 165 -12.83 6.01 -13.07
CA PHE A 165 -13.89 5.03 -13.29
C PHE A 165 -15.05 5.27 -12.33
N TYR A 166 -14.77 5.32 -11.02
CA TYR A 166 -15.80 5.52 -9.99
C TYR A 166 -16.57 6.83 -10.22
N GLU A 167 -15.87 7.92 -10.57
CA GLU A 167 -16.51 9.22 -10.79
C GLU A 167 -17.54 9.22 -11.94
N LYS A 168 -17.35 8.37 -12.95
CA LYS A 168 -18.26 8.22 -14.09
C LYS A 168 -19.49 7.36 -13.79
N LEU A 169 -19.54 6.68 -12.65
CA LEU A 169 -20.69 5.86 -12.27
C LEU A 169 -21.90 6.72 -11.91
N ASP A 170 -23.08 6.21 -12.25
CA ASP A 170 -24.35 6.83 -11.87
C ASP A 170 -24.52 6.87 -10.34
N GLY A 171 -25.27 7.85 -9.85
CA GLY A 171 -25.50 8.06 -8.42
C GLY A 171 -26.06 6.83 -7.70
N ASP A 172 -26.97 6.10 -8.34
CA ASP A 172 -27.58 4.88 -7.78
C ASP A 172 -26.53 3.77 -7.59
N ILE A 173 -25.63 3.58 -8.55
CA ILE A 173 -24.52 2.62 -8.43
C ILE A 173 -23.56 3.05 -7.32
N LYS A 174 -23.20 4.34 -7.26
CA LYS A 174 -22.31 4.87 -6.22
C LYS A 174 -22.88 4.65 -4.81
N GLN A 175 -24.20 4.73 -4.63
CA GLN A 175 -24.86 4.47 -3.35
C GLN A 175 -24.82 3.00 -2.95
N MET A 176 -24.87 2.09 -3.93
CA MET A 176 -24.86 0.65 -3.66
C MET A 176 -23.45 0.07 -3.48
N LEU A 177 -22.46 0.74 -4.05
CA LEU A 177 -21.09 0.28 -4.14
C LEU A 177 -20.24 0.78 -2.97
N ASN A 178 -19.56 -0.13 -2.28
CA ASN A 178 -18.48 0.25 -1.37
C ASN A 178 -17.22 0.56 -2.18
N SER A 179 -16.86 1.84 -2.31
CA SER A 179 -15.68 2.28 -3.08
C SER A 179 -14.36 1.72 -2.54
N ASN A 180 -14.28 1.30 -1.27
CA ASN A 180 -13.08 0.63 -0.74
C ASN A 180 -12.90 -0.79 -1.29
N ASN A 181 -13.96 -1.43 -1.79
CA ASN A 181 -13.90 -2.77 -2.37
C ASN A 181 -13.55 -2.74 -3.86
N LEU A 182 -13.43 -1.54 -4.44
CA LEU A 182 -13.04 -1.40 -5.83
C LEU A 182 -11.53 -1.65 -5.99
N ALA A 183 -11.12 -2.54 -6.90
CA ALA A 183 -9.71 -2.66 -7.29
C ALA A 183 -9.59 -2.86 -8.80
N GLU A 184 -8.47 -2.42 -9.37
CA GLU A 184 -8.17 -2.64 -10.78
C GLU A 184 -7.45 -3.97 -10.96
N ILE A 185 -7.93 -4.78 -11.91
CA ILE A 185 -7.37 -6.07 -12.27
C ILE A 185 -7.12 -6.08 -13.78
N ASP A 186 -5.86 -6.18 -14.19
CA ASP A 186 -5.49 -6.47 -15.58
C ASP A 186 -5.45 -7.99 -15.80
N PHE A 187 -6.30 -8.47 -16.70
CA PHE A 187 -6.30 -9.86 -17.13
C PHE A 187 -6.44 -9.95 -18.65
N ASN A 188 -5.46 -10.58 -19.31
CA ASN A 188 -5.39 -10.72 -20.77
C ASN A 188 -5.52 -9.37 -21.51
N ASN A 189 -4.79 -8.35 -21.06
CA ASN A 189 -4.81 -6.98 -21.60
C ASN A 189 -6.20 -6.35 -21.57
N ARG A 190 -7.02 -6.73 -20.57
CA ARG A 190 -8.33 -6.15 -20.31
C ARG A 190 -8.38 -5.74 -18.85
N ILE A 191 -8.77 -4.50 -18.64
CA ILE A 191 -8.95 -3.93 -17.32
C ILE A 191 -10.35 -4.27 -16.82
N TYR A 192 -10.40 -4.85 -15.64
CA TYR A 192 -11.60 -5.11 -14.86
C TYR A 192 -11.52 -4.31 -13.56
N TYR A 193 -12.66 -3.81 -13.09
CA TYR A 193 -12.80 -3.18 -11.79
C TYR A 193 -13.55 -4.15 -10.89
N SER A 194 -12.82 -4.88 -10.04
CA SER A 194 -13.44 -5.76 -9.03
C SER A 194 -14.25 -4.93 -8.07
N PHE A 195 -15.41 -5.41 -7.66
CA PHE A 195 -16.28 -4.71 -6.70
C PHE A 195 -16.74 -5.60 -5.55
N TYR A 196 -16.49 -6.91 -5.63
CA TYR A 196 -16.84 -7.87 -4.60
C TYR A 196 -15.83 -9.01 -4.58
N ASP A 197 -15.32 -9.32 -3.39
CA ASP A 197 -14.41 -10.44 -3.14
C ASP A 197 -15.23 -11.73 -2.95
N LEU A 198 -14.90 -12.76 -3.72
CA LEU A 198 -15.49 -14.10 -3.63
C LEU A 198 -14.55 -15.08 -2.90
N GLU A 199 -13.52 -14.55 -2.22
CA GLU A 199 -12.46 -15.29 -1.53
C GLU A 199 -11.50 -16.05 -2.48
N ASP A 200 -10.33 -16.44 -1.96
CA ASP A 200 -9.29 -17.19 -2.68
C ASP A 200 -8.85 -16.58 -4.01
N GLY A 201 -8.81 -15.24 -4.07
CA GLY A 201 -8.43 -14.51 -5.29
C GLY A 201 -9.49 -14.55 -6.40
N ASN A 202 -10.73 -14.87 -6.05
CA ASN A 202 -11.88 -14.82 -6.95
C ASN A 202 -12.67 -13.53 -6.74
N TYR A 203 -13.21 -12.96 -7.81
CA TYR A 203 -13.86 -11.66 -7.75
C TYR A 203 -15.10 -11.58 -8.64
N LEU A 204 -16.06 -10.75 -8.25
CA LEU A 204 -16.97 -10.11 -9.20
C LEU A 204 -16.36 -8.77 -9.63
N ALA A 205 -16.42 -8.51 -10.93
CA ALA A 205 -15.83 -7.32 -11.52
C ALA A 205 -16.69 -6.77 -12.66
N VAL A 206 -16.46 -5.52 -13.03
CA VAL A 206 -17.05 -4.90 -14.22
C VAL A 206 -15.97 -4.42 -15.18
N ASP A 207 -16.28 -4.38 -16.47
CA ASP A 207 -15.45 -3.62 -17.43
C ASP A 207 -15.87 -2.14 -17.48
N LYS A 208 -15.14 -1.34 -18.27
CA LYS A 208 -15.45 0.09 -18.48
C LYS A 208 -16.86 0.37 -19.06
N ASN A 209 -17.53 -0.65 -19.60
CA ASN A 209 -18.88 -0.55 -20.15
C ASN A 209 -19.93 -1.13 -19.17
N LEU A 210 -19.54 -1.36 -17.90
CA LEU A 210 -20.37 -1.92 -16.83
C LEU A 210 -20.92 -3.33 -17.11
N ASN A 211 -20.29 -4.09 -18.01
CA ASN A 211 -20.61 -5.51 -18.14
C ASN A 211 -20.06 -6.25 -16.92
N VAL A 212 -20.87 -7.09 -16.29
CA VAL A 212 -20.48 -7.86 -15.11
C VAL A 212 -19.74 -9.13 -15.50
N TYR A 213 -18.66 -9.43 -14.80
CA TYR A 213 -17.85 -10.63 -14.95
C TYR A 213 -17.62 -11.30 -13.61
N SER A 214 -17.52 -12.62 -13.65
CA SER A 214 -16.93 -13.42 -12.59
C SER A 214 -15.53 -13.85 -12.99
N LEU A 215 -14.55 -13.39 -12.22
CA LEU A 215 -13.13 -13.73 -12.35
C LEU A 215 -12.83 -14.82 -11.33
N VAL A 216 -12.69 -16.07 -11.78
CA VAL A 216 -12.41 -17.23 -10.91
C VAL A 216 -11.13 -17.88 -11.37
N HIS A 217 -10.10 -17.85 -10.53
CA HIS A 217 -8.72 -18.17 -10.89
C HIS A 217 -8.57 -19.55 -11.54
N ASP A 218 -9.20 -20.58 -10.94
CA ASP A 218 -9.07 -21.97 -11.41
C ASP A 218 -10.21 -22.44 -12.33
N ALA A 219 -11.11 -21.54 -12.75
CA ALA A 219 -12.18 -21.86 -13.69
C ALA A 219 -11.74 -21.66 -15.15
N LYS A 220 -12.36 -22.42 -16.08
CA LYS A 220 -12.20 -22.21 -17.53
C LYS A 220 -13.55 -21.86 -18.17
N PRO A 221 -13.68 -20.68 -18.82
CA PRO A 221 -12.73 -19.57 -18.82
C PRO A 221 -12.63 -18.92 -17.42
N MET A 222 -11.48 -18.29 -17.11
CA MET A 222 -11.23 -17.60 -15.82
C MET A 222 -12.16 -16.40 -15.65
N ALA A 223 -12.27 -15.58 -16.69
CA ALA A 223 -13.23 -14.48 -16.78
C ALA A 223 -14.48 -14.92 -17.54
N LYS A 224 -15.65 -14.92 -16.89
CA LYS A 224 -16.94 -15.22 -17.53
C LYS A 224 -17.89 -14.06 -17.34
N LYS A 225 -18.40 -13.51 -18.46
CA LYS A 225 -19.44 -12.49 -18.44
C LYS A 225 -20.73 -13.07 -17.85
N LEU A 226 -21.34 -12.36 -16.92
CA LEU A 226 -22.64 -12.71 -16.34
C LEU A 226 -23.78 -12.07 -17.14
N LYS A 227 -24.97 -12.63 -17.00
CA LYS A 227 -26.17 -12.09 -17.66
C LYS A 227 -26.72 -10.86 -16.94
N ASN A 228 -26.52 -10.78 -15.62
CA ASN A 228 -26.95 -9.67 -14.79
C ASN A 228 -26.26 -8.37 -15.22
N THR A 229 -27.03 -7.29 -15.18
CA THR A 229 -26.52 -5.93 -15.21
C THR A 229 -25.82 -5.59 -13.89
N PHE A 230 -25.04 -4.50 -13.88
CA PHE A 230 -24.31 -4.10 -12.69
C PHE A 230 -25.23 -3.72 -11.52
N THR A 231 -26.35 -3.05 -11.80
CA THR A 231 -27.33 -2.68 -10.77
C THR A 231 -28.05 -3.91 -10.19
N GLU A 232 -28.41 -4.88 -11.03
CA GLU A 232 -29.03 -6.14 -10.58
C GLU A 232 -28.09 -6.91 -9.64
N ILE A 233 -26.83 -7.11 -10.01
CA ILE A 233 -25.90 -7.87 -9.17
C ILE A 233 -25.60 -7.16 -7.85
N LEU A 234 -25.48 -5.82 -7.85
CA LEU A 234 -25.32 -5.06 -6.61
C LEU A 234 -26.55 -5.19 -5.70
N SER A 235 -27.76 -5.21 -6.27
CA SER A 235 -29.00 -5.40 -5.52
C SER A 235 -29.09 -6.79 -4.91
N ASP A 236 -28.70 -7.81 -5.68
CA ASP A 236 -28.67 -9.19 -5.21
C ASP A 236 -27.64 -9.38 -4.08
N LEU A 237 -26.49 -8.72 -4.15
CA LEU A 237 -25.49 -8.74 -3.07
C LEU A 237 -26.01 -8.05 -1.79
N GLN A 238 -26.58 -6.85 -1.91
CA GLN A 238 -27.12 -6.12 -0.75
C GLN A 238 -28.28 -6.85 -0.07
N SER A 239 -29.08 -7.58 -0.85
CA SER A 239 -30.22 -8.35 -0.35
C SER A 239 -29.89 -9.81 -0.01
N ASN A 240 -28.60 -10.20 -0.02
CA ASN A 240 -28.12 -11.57 0.21
C ASN A 240 -28.81 -12.63 -0.67
N LYS A 241 -29.18 -12.26 -1.91
CA LYS A 241 -29.75 -13.17 -2.91
C LYS A 241 -28.69 -13.82 -3.79
N PHE A 242 -27.50 -13.24 -3.86
CA PHE A 242 -26.38 -13.82 -4.59
C PHE A 242 -25.73 -14.93 -3.76
N ASP A 243 -25.92 -16.18 -4.20
CA ASP A 243 -25.33 -17.36 -3.57
C ASP A 243 -23.90 -17.58 -4.08
N VAL A 244 -22.92 -17.13 -3.28
CA VAL A 244 -21.49 -17.19 -3.60
C VAL A 244 -21.01 -18.64 -3.79
N GLU A 245 -21.40 -19.55 -2.88
CA GLU A 245 -20.96 -20.94 -2.91
C GLU A 245 -21.47 -21.64 -4.16
N ARG A 246 -22.78 -21.52 -4.43
CA ARG A 246 -23.38 -22.09 -5.63
C ARG A 246 -22.76 -21.51 -6.90
N HIS A 247 -22.54 -20.20 -6.95
CA HIS A 247 -21.91 -19.55 -8.09
C HIS A 247 -20.51 -20.12 -8.35
N LEU A 248 -19.67 -20.26 -7.32
CA LEU A 248 -18.33 -20.84 -7.47
C LEU A 248 -18.37 -22.31 -7.93
N ILE A 249 -19.28 -23.13 -7.38
CA ILE A 249 -19.49 -24.52 -7.81
C ILE A 249 -19.84 -24.58 -9.31
N GLU A 250 -20.77 -23.73 -9.77
CA GLU A 250 -21.15 -23.65 -11.18
C GLU A 250 -19.97 -23.21 -12.05
N ARG A 251 -19.16 -22.27 -11.58
CA ARG A 251 -17.97 -21.79 -12.30
C ARG A 251 -16.92 -22.88 -12.48
N TYR A 252 -16.59 -23.63 -11.43
CA TYR A 252 -15.62 -24.73 -11.51
C TYR A 252 -16.10 -25.90 -12.36
N ASN A 253 -17.41 -26.17 -12.37
CA ASN A 253 -17.98 -27.25 -13.18
C ASN A 253 -18.16 -26.88 -14.66
N SER A 254 -18.35 -25.60 -14.99
CA SER A 254 -18.58 -25.14 -16.37
C SER A 254 -17.36 -25.26 -17.31
N GLY A 255 -16.19 -25.60 -16.77
CA GLY A 255 -14.94 -25.77 -17.52
C GLY A 255 -14.46 -27.21 -17.69
N LYS A 256 -15.27 -28.20 -17.25
CA LYS A 256 -15.10 -29.62 -17.60
C LYS A 256 -15.84 -29.93 -18.88
#